data_AF-A0A3R6WP21-F1
#
_entry.id   AF-A0A3R6WP21-F1
#
_cell.length_a   1.000
_cell.length_b   1.000
_cell.length_c   1.000
_cell.angle_alpha   90.00
_cell.angle_beta   90.00
_cell.angle_gamma   90.00
#
_symmetry.space_group_name_H-M   'P 1'
#
loop_
_entity.id
_entity.type
_entity.pdbx_description
1 polymer ?
#
loop_
_entity_poly.entity_id
_entity_poly.type
_entity_poly.pdbx_seq_one_letter_code
_entity_poly.pdbx_strand_id
1 'polypeptide(L)'
;MHPVVGASPKASVVYLDESFIHQHYKRHNDSLFDPSDDLDVQRKENHKGWRYCFIAGILDSPDMECQVVALDIFRGGKSTAKQPKDYHAMFNHDYFVKWFAKLLAELGDMGEANAYIG
;
A
#
# COMPACT_ATOMS: atom_id res chain seq x y z
N MET A 1 -10.00 -24.38 -43.27
CA MET A 1 -10.02 -23.27 -42.28
C MET A 1 -10.13 -23.90 -40.91
N HIS A 2 -9.04 -23.95 -40.14
CA HIS A 2 -9.11 -24.35 -38.74
C HIS A 2 -9.64 -23.15 -37.94
N PRO A 3 -10.59 -23.36 -37.01
CA PRO A 3 -10.94 -22.31 -36.08
C PRO A 3 -9.71 -22.02 -35.22
N VAL A 4 -9.26 -20.78 -35.22
CA VAL A 4 -8.35 -20.29 -34.19
C VAL A 4 -9.19 -20.29 -32.91
N VAL A 5 -8.94 -21.26 -32.04
CA VAL A 5 -9.45 -21.24 -30.66
C VAL A 5 -8.80 -20.02 -30.02
N GLY A 6 -9.55 -18.92 -29.93
CA GLY A 6 -9.12 -17.74 -29.20
C GLY A 6 -8.81 -18.16 -27.76
N ALA A 7 -7.67 -17.70 -27.23
CA ALA A 7 -7.37 -17.87 -25.82
C ALA A 7 -8.58 -17.39 -25.00
N SER A 8 -8.94 -18.14 -23.95
CA SER A 8 -9.91 -17.67 -22.96
C SER A 8 -9.55 -16.24 -22.57
N PRO A 9 -10.53 -15.31 -22.43
CA PRO A 9 -10.26 -14.03 -21.81
C PRO A 9 -9.51 -14.29 -20.50
N LYS A 10 -8.39 -13.59 -20.30
CA LYS A 10 -7.76 -13.59 -18.97
C LYS A 10 -8.83 -13.09 -18.01
N ALA A 11 -8.96 -13.70 -16.84
CA ALA A 11 -9.86 -13.14 -15.83
C ALA A 11 -9.16 -11.94 -15.18
N SER A 12 -9.92 -10.94 -14.75
CA SER A 12 -9.40 -9.89 -13.89
C SER A 12 -8.86 -10.50 -12.59
N VAL A 13 -7.73 -10.00 -12.12
CA VAL A 13 -7.11 -10.42 -10.85
C VAL A 13 -6.86 -9.18 -10.01
N VAL A 14 -7.17 -9.26 -8.72
CA VAL A 14 -6.84 -8.23 -7.74
C VAL A 14 -5.82 -8.80 -6.78
N TYR A 15 -4.61 -8.27 -6.81
CA TYR A 15 -3.54 -8.62 -5.87
C TYR A 15 -3.60 -7.70 -4.66
N LEU A 16 -3.66 -8.26 -3.45
CA LEU A 16 -3.77 -7.47 -2.23
C LEU A 16 -2.48 -7.57 -1.40
N ASP A 17 -2.04 -6.47 -0.81
CA ASP A 17 -0.99 -6.51 0.20
C ASP A 17 -1.01 -5.30 1.13
N GLU A 18 -0.30 -5.45 2.25
CA GLU A 18 -0.09 -4.44 3.27
C GLU A 18 1.39 -4.06 3.33
N SER A 19 1.69 -2.77 3.40
CA SER A 19 3.07 -2.32 3.53
C SER A 19 3.18 -1.01 4.29
N PHE A 20 4.41 -0.55 4.48
CA PHE A 20 4.67 0.74 5.12
C PHE A 20 5.92 1.42 4.56
N ILE A 21 5.90 2.75 4.60
CA ILE A 21 7.04 3.60 4.28
C ILE A 21 7.49 4.33 5.54
N HIS A 22 8.78 4.25 5.85
CA HIS A 22 9.36 5.04 6.94
C HIS A 22 9.41 6.52 6.55
N GLN A 23 9.03 7.41 7.46
CA GLN A 23 9.14 8.86 7.28
C GLN A 23 10.57 9.30 6.91
N HIS A 24 11.58 8.60 7.41
CA HIS A 24 12.99 8.85 7.13
C HIS A 24 13.58 7.74 6.24
N TYR A 25 12.87 7.34 5.18
CA TYR A 25 13.39 6.41 4.20
C TYR A 25 14.58 7.03 3.45
N LYS A 26 15.77 6.48 3.64
CA LYS A 26 16.99 6.87 2.92
C LYS A 26 17.27 5.85 1.83
N ARG A 27 16.96 6.19 0.57
CA ARG A 27 17.18 5.30 -0.58
C ARG A 27 18.69 5.13 -0.87
N HIS A 28 19.50 6.16 -0.62
CA HIS A 28 20.92 6.20 -1.01
C HIS A 28 21.88 6.75 0.06
N ASN A 29 21.56 6.63 1.35
CA ASN A 29 22.28 7.34 2.42
C ASN A 29 22.38 8.85 2.15
N ASP A 30 21.36 9.41 1.52
CA ASP A 30 21.28 10.85 1.29
C ASP A 30 21.43 11.53 2.66
N SER A 31 22.51 12.28 2.75
CA SER A 31 22.89 13.01 3.93
C SER A 31 21.90 14.14 4.11
N LEU A 32 21.29 14.23 5.30
CA LEU A 32 20.60 15.45 5.73
C LEU A 32 21.59 16.53 6.19
N PHE A 33 22.88 16.22 6.23
CA PHE A 33 23.94 17.16 6.60
C PHE A 33 24.12 18.18 5.49
N ASP A 34 24.02 19.45 5.88
CA ASP A 34 24.46 20.57 5.06
C ASP A 34 26.00 20.64 5.15
N PRO A 35 26.73 20.48 4.04
CA PRO A 35 28.19 20.57 4.05
C PRO A 35 28.73 21.97 4.40
N SER A 36 27.85 22.98 4.51
CA SER A 36 28.17 24.34 4.96
C SER A 36 27.69 24.66 6.39
N ASP A 37 27.27 23.65 7.16
CA ASP A 37 26.92 23.84 8.58
C ASP A 37 28.17 24.04 9.45
N ASP A 38 28.64 25.28 9.54
CA ASP A 38 29.78 25.70 10.36
C ASP A 38 29.57 25.51 11.89
N LEU A 39 28.33 25.28 12.32
CA LEU A 39 27.97 25.12 13.73
C LEU A 39 28.04 23.66 14.21
N ASP A 40 28.30 22.70 13.30
CA ASP A 40 28.38 21.26 13.56
C ASP A 40 27.21 20.75 14.43
N VAL A 41 25.98 21.22 14.14
CA VAL A 41 24.80 20.81 14.91
C VAL A 41 24.35 19.44 14.43
N GLN A 42 25.03 18.41 14.95
CA GLN A 42 24.73 17.02 14.68
C GLN A 42 23.34 16.64 15.22
N ARG A 43 22.32 16.74 14.37
CA ARG A 43 20.98 16.25 14.70
C ARG A 43 21.02 14.73 14.74
N LYS A 44 20.83 14.15 15.94
CA LYS A 44 20.75 12.70 16.13
C LYS A 44 19.79 12.08 15.11
N GLU A 45 20.25 11.07 14.40
CA GLU A 45 19.43 10.36 13.42
C GLU A 45 18.21 9.72 14.10
N ASN A 46 17.02 10.04 13.56
CA ASN A 46 15.77 9.46 14.03
C ASN A 46 15.57 8.07 13.40
N HIS A 47 16.23 7.06 13.96
CA HIS A 47 16.16 5.68 13.44
C HIS A 47 14.78 5.00 13.62
N LYS A 48 13.86 5.59 14.38
CA LYS A 48 12.50 5.08 14.62
C LYS A 48 11.47 6.22 14.61
N GLY A 49 11.21 6.73 13.42
CA GLY A 49 10.20 7.77 13.17
C GLY A 49 8.79 7.21 12.94
N TRP A 50 7.91 8.07 12.43
CA TRP A 50 6.57 7.66 12.02
C TRP A 50 6.63 6.77 10.78
N ARG A 51 5.63 5.91 10.61
CA ARG A 51 5.44 5.07 9.44
C ARG A 51 4.14 5.45 8.77
N TYR A 52 4.15 5.55 7.45
CA TYR A 52 2.93 5.57 6.65
C TYR A 52 2.62 4.13 6.29
N CYS A 53 1.65 3.55 6.97
CA CYS A 53 1.15 2.20 6.69
C CYS A 53 0.02 2.29 5.68
N PHE A 54 -0.08 1.31 4.81
CA PHE A 54 -1.12 1.28 3.79
C PHE A 54 -1.49 -0.16 3.42
N ILE A 55 -2.72 -0.30 2.96
CA ILE A 55 -3.22 -1.51 2.28
C ILE A 55 -3.82 -1.06 0.95
N ALA A 56 -3.62 -1.87 -0.08
CA ALA A 56 -4.16 -1.60 -1.40
C ALA A 56 -4.39 -2.90 -2.17
N GLY A 57 -5.31 -2.85 -3.12
CA GLY A 57 -5.42 -3.83 -4.20
C GLY A 57 -4.76 -3.29 -5.47
N ILE A 58 -4.22 -4.19 -6.29
CA ILE A 58 -3.80 -3.92 -7.66
C ILE A 58 -4.67 -4.75 -8.58
N LEU A 59 -5.54 -4.10 -9.34
CA LEU A 59 -6.37 -4.71 -10.37
C LEU A 59 -5.55 -4.87 -11.65
N ASP A 60 -5.42 -6.10 -12.11
CA ASP A 60 -4.92 -6.50 -13.42
C ASP A 60 -6.09 -7.09 -14.21
N SER A 61 -6.66 -6.29 -15.11
CA SER A 61 -7.83 -6.66 -15.93
C SER A 61 -7.44 -6.64 -17.41
N PRO A 62 -7.96 -7.54 -18.26
CA PRO A 62 -7.51 -7.68 -19.65
C PRO A 62 -7.78 -6.45 -20.51
N ASP A 63 -8.83 -5.71 -20.16
CA ASP A 63 -9.39 -4.64 -20.97
C ASP A 63 -8.93 -3.25 -20.51
N MET A 64 -8.06 -3.18 -19.49
CA MET A 64 -7.58 -1.93 -18.90
C MET A 64 -6.13 -2.02 -18.42
N GLU A 65 -5.49 -0.86 -18.28
CA GLU A 65 -4.20 -0.80 -17.60
C GLU A 65 -4.33 -1.16 -16.12
N CYS A 66 -3.27 -1.70 -15.51
CA CYS A 66 -3.29 -2.06 -14.11
C CYS A 66 -3.58 -0.82 -13.24
N GLN A 67 -4.51 -0.96 -12.28
CA GLN A 67 -4.93 0.14 -11.41
C GLN A 67 -4.81 -0.20 -9.94
N VAL A 68 -4.44 0.79 -9.13
CA VAL A 68 -4.50 0.69 -7.67
C VAL A 68 -5.95 0.95 -7.25
N VAL A 69 -6.51 0.03 -6.46
CA VAL A 69 -7.89 0.10 -5.95
C VAL A 69 -7.88 0.00 -4.43
N ALA A 70 -8.89 0.60 -3.80
CA ALA A 70 -9.12 0.57 -2.35
C ALA A 70 -7.93 1.03 -1.51
N LEU A 71 -7.14 2.00 -1.99
CA LEU A 71 -6.00 2.49 -1.23
C LEU A 71 -6.45 3.13 0.10
N ASP A 72 -5.98 2.59 1.22
CA ASP A 72 -6.19 3.18 2.54
C ASP A 72 -4.83 3.40 3.22
N ILE A 73 -4.59 4.62 3.70
CA ILE A 73 -3.32 5.05 4.27
C ILE A 73 -3.56 5.57 5.68
N PHE A 74 -2.77 5.09 6.63
CA PHE A 74 -2.81 5.58 7.99
C PHE A 74 -1.40 5.66 8.58
N ARG A 75 -1.31 6.38 9.70
CA ARG A 75 -0.04 6.61 10.37
C ARG A 75 0.18 5.60 11.49
N GLY A 76 1.23 4.80 11.37
CA GLY A 76 1.72 3.90 12.42
C GLY A 76 2.93 4.47 13.15
N GLY A 77 3.18 4.00 14.38
CA GLY A 77 4.37 4.35 15.17
C GLY A 77 4.09 5.08 16.48
N LYS A 78 5.11 5.13 17.36
CA LYS A 78 4.98 5.67 18.72
C LYS A 78 5.11 7.20 18.72
N SER A 79 4.01 7.90 19.00
CA SER A 79 4.08 9.28 19.51
C SER A 79 3.76 9.33 21.01
N THR A 80 2.96 8.41 21.53
CA THR A 80 2.63 8.29 22.96
C THR A 80 2.30 6.83 23.29
N ALA A 81 2.41 6.42 24.56
CA ALA A 81 2.21 5.06 25.05
C ALA A 81 0.81 4.44 24.80
N LYS A 82 -0.11 5.18 24.15
CA LYS A 82 -1.52 4.81 23.95
C LYS A 82 -1.97 4.64 22.49
N GLN A 83 -1.08 4.74 21.50
CA GLN A 83 -1.45 4.52 20.09
C GLN A 83 -1.09 3.10 19.61
N PRO A 84 -1.82 2.56 18.60
CA PRO A 84 -1.77 1.15 18.24
C PRO A 84 -0.33 0.66 18.03
N LYS A 85 -0.03 -0.40 18.77
CA LYS A 85 1.23 -1.14 18.75
C LYS A 85 1.32 -1.84 17.41
N ASP A 86 2.20 -1.38 16.53
CA ASP A 86 2.56 -2.09 15.29
C ASP A 86 1.47 -2.10 14.20
N TYR A 87 1.89 -2.09 12.94
CA TYR A 87 0.95 -2.08 11.80
C TYR A 87 0.15 -3.37 11.73
N HIS A 88 0.76 -4.50 12.13
CA HIS A 88 0.07 -5.78 12.29
C HIS A 88 -1.08 -5.76 13.31
N ALA A 89 -1.09 -4.85 14.29
CA ALA A 89 -2.26 -4.73 15.19
C ALA A 89 -3.38 -3.85 14.59
N MET A 90 -3.02 -2.96 13.68
CA MET A 90 -3.99 -2.12 12.96
C MET A 90 -4.68 -2.91 11.85
N PHE A 91 -3.93 -3.74 11.12
CA PHE A 91 -4.47 -4.71 10.17
C PHE A 91 -5.04 -5.94 10.88
N ASN A 92 -6.10 -5.72 11.65
CA ASN A 92 -6.88 -6.81 12.26
C ASN A 92 -8.08 -7.18 11.38
N HIS A 93 -8.78 -8.24 11.79
CA HIS A 93 -9.96 -8.74 11.07
C HIS A 93 -11.02 -7.66 10.79
N ASP A 94 -11.40 -6.87 11.81
CA ASP A 94 -12.44 -5.85 11.67
C ASP A 94 -12.03 -4.74 10.69
N TYR A 95 -10.74 -4.40 10.69
CA TYR A 95 -10.17 -3.46 9.73
C TYR A 95 -10.21 -4.03 8.31
N PHE A 96 -9.75 -5.28 8.14
CA PHE A 96 -9.73 -5.95 6.84
C PHE A 96 -11.13 -6.09 6.25
N VAL A 97 -12.13 -6.50 7.03
CA VAL A 97 -13.52 -6.64 6.54
C VAL A 97 -14.08 -5.31 6.04
N LYS A 98 -13.85 -4.22 6.78
CA LYS A 98 -14.30 -2.88 6.37
C LYS A 98 -13.59 -2.40 5.10
N TRP A 99 -12.28 -2.65 5.03
CA TRP A 99 -11.48 -2.31 3.85
C TRP A 99 -11.91 -3.13 2.63
N PHE A 100 -12.14 -4.43 2.80
CA PHE A 100 -12.59 -5.33 1.74
C PHE A 100 -13.97 -4.94 1.19
N ALA A 101 -14.87 -4.44 2.04
CA ALA A 101 -16.14 -3.88 1.58
C ALA A 101 -15.94 -2.65 0.67
N LYS A 102 -14.95 -1.79 0.97
CA LYS A 102 -14.59 -0.67 0.08
C LYS A 102 -14.05 -1.18 -1.26
N LEU A 103 -13.19 -2.20 -1.23
CA LEU A 103 -12.67 -2.85 -2.42
C LEU A 103 -13.79 -3.37 -3.32
N LEU A 104 -14.74 -4.13 -2.77
CA LEU A 104 -15.86 -4.66 -3.55
C LEU A 104 -16.76 -3.56 -4.12
N ALA A 105 -16.97 -2.47 -3.37
CA ALA A 105 -17.73 -1.32 -3.86
C ALA A 105 -17.01 -0.63 -5.03
N GLU A 106 -15.71 -0.39 -4.92
CA GLU A 106 -14.90 0.24 -5.96
C GLU A 106 -14.82 -0.62 -7.22
N LEU A 107 -14.63 -1.95 -7.10
CA LEU A 107 -14.71 -2.87 -8.24
C LEU A 107 -16.10 -2.83 -8.90
N GLY A 108 -17.17 -2.75 -8.11
CA GLY A 108 -18.54 -2.60 -8.60
C GLY A 108 -18.75 -1.31 -9.39
N ASP A 109 -18.22 -0.19 -8.90
CA ASP A 109 -18.27 1.11 -9.59
C ASP A 109 -17.47 1.11 -10.90
N MET A 110 -16.42 0.28 -10.97
CA MET A 110 -15.60 0.07 -12.17
C MET A 110 -16.24 -0.93 -13.16
N GLY A 111 -17.33 -1.60 -12.80
CA GLY A 111 -17.95 -2.65 -13.61
C GLY A 111 -17.16 -3.96 -13.65
N GLU A 112 -16.21 -4.13 -12.74
CA GLU A 112 -15.38 -5.34 -12.64
C GLU A 112 -16.13 -6.44 -11.91
N ALA A 113 -16.35 -7.56 -12.60
CA ALA A 113 -17.08 -8.71 -12.10
C ALA A 113 -16.28 -10.00 -12.32
N ASN A 114 -16.45 -10.98 -11.43
CA ASN A 114 -15.75 -12.27 -11.46
C ASN A 114 -14.22 -12.16 -11.39
N ALA A 115 -13.71 -11.07 -10.82
CA ALA A 115 -12.29 -10.92 -10.55
C ALA A 115 -11.84 -11.93 -9.49
N TYR A 116 -10.69 -12.56 -9.71
CA TYR A 116 -10.02 -13.35 -8.67
C TYR A 116 -9.34 -12.40 -7.69
N ILE A 117 -9.55 -12.61 -6.39
CA ILE A 117 -8.92 -11.82 -5.34
C ILE A 117 -7.89 -12.70 -4.66
N GLY A 118 -6.62 -12.29 -4.70
CA GLY A 118 -5.45 -13.06 -4.25
C GLY A 118 -4.57 -12.29 -3.27
#